data_AF-A0A973M555-F1
#
_entry.id   AF-A0A973M555-F1
#
_cell.length_a   1.000
_cell.length_b   1.000
_cell.length_c   1.000
_cell.angle_alpha   90.00
_cell.angle_beta   90.00
_cell.angle_gamma   90.00
#
_symmetry.space_group_name_H-M   'P 1'
#
loop_
_entity.id
_entity.type
_entity.pdbx_description
1 polymer ?
#
loop_
_entity_poly.entity_id
_entity_poly.type
_entity_poly.pdbx_seq_one_letter_code
_entity_poly.pdbx_strand_id
1 'polypeptide(L)'
;MALIPRPGSMLQGRLWHPDPTLLTGNDARRVLVDIGRARSFLAALEALAVDRIRAACEDEARRVAERTNGQPERFDGDVAHALVVSEVAVAEGISECSAARLVKSSEALCGPQLAVLDCLEGGELSEAHARAITEETSTL
;
A
#
# COMPACT_ATOMS: atom_id res chain seq x y z
N MET A 1 -2.65 -25.72 -0.29
CA MET A 1 -2.56 -25.15 1.07
C MET A 1 -3.50 -23.95 1.11
N ALA A 2 -4.58 -24.00 1.90
CA ALA A 2 -5.49 -22.86 2.01
C ALA A 2 -4.90 -21.89 3.03
N LEU A 3 -4.69 -20.63 2.64
CA LEU A 3 -4.49 -19.54 3.59
C LEU A 3 -5.77 -19.41 4.40
N ILE A 4 -5.70 -19.67 5.71
CA ILE A 4 -6.81 -19.43 6.63
C ILE A 4 -6.65 -17.97 7.09
N PRO A 5 -7.58 -17.06 6.73
CA PRO A 5 -7.51 -15.68 7.18
C PRO A 5 -7.53 -15.60 8.71
N ARG A 6 -6.84 -14.60 9.28
CA ARG A 6 -6.92 -14.35 10.73
C ARG A 6 -8.36 -14.02 11.15
N PRO A 7 -8.79 -14.34 12.38
CA PRO A 7 -10.08 -13.90 12.90
C PRO A 7 -10.23 -12.38 12.74
N GLY A 8 -11.33 -11.93 12.12
CA GLY A 8 -11.58 -10.52 11.83
C GLY A 8 -10.95 -9.99 10.53
N SER A 9 -10.29 -10.82 9.72
CA SER A 9 -9.78 -10.41 8.41
C SER A 9 -10.91 -9.95 7.49
N MET A 10 -10.79 -8.74 6.96
CA MET A 10 -11.67 -8.24 5.90
C MET A 10 -11.30 -8.83 4.53
N LEU A 11 -10.08 -9.33 4.37
CA LEU A 11 -9.64 -10.03 3.17
C LEU A 11 -10.10 -11.50 3.24
N GLN A 12 -11.00 -11.87 2.35
CA GLN A 12 -11.55 -13.22 2.23
C GLN A 12 -11.27 -13.78 0.83
N GLY A 13 -10.74 -15.00 0.74
CA GLY A 13 -10.47 -15.67 -0.53
C GLY A 13 -9.92 -17.08 -0.36
N ARG A 14 -10.07 -17.93 -1.37
CA ARG A 14 -9.39 -19.23 -1.44
C ARG A 14 -8.29 -19.17 -2.49
N LEU A 15 -7.07 -19.53 -2.08
CA LEU A 15 -5.96 -19.71 -3.02
C LEU A 15 -6.28 -20.92 -3.91
N TRP A 16 -6.54 -20.67 -5.19
CA TRP A 16 -6.68 -21.72 -6.19
C TRP A 16 -5.28 -22.15 -6.68
N HIS A 17 -5.09 -23.46 -6.86
CA HIS A 17 -3.88 -24.00 -7.47
C HIS A 17 -4.29 -24.94 -8.61
N PRO A 18 -3.84 -24.70 -9.85
CA PRO A 18 -4.09 -25.63 -10.96
C PRO A 18 -3.42 -26.97 -10.72
N ASP A 19 -4.01 -28.06 -11.19
CA ASP A 19 -3.33 -29.35 -11.26
C ASP A 19 -2.20 -29.27 -12.31
N PRO A 20 -0.92 -29.41 -11.94
CA PRO A 20 0.19 -29.27 -12.87
C PRO A 20 0.17 -30.35 -13.98
N THR A 21 -0.48 -31.49 -13.76
CA THR A 21 -0.59 -32.55 -14.77
C THR A 21 -1.58 -32.21 -15.89
N LEU A 22 -2.40 -31.18 -15.68
CA LEU A 22 -3.44 -30.73 -16.62
C LEU A 22 -3.11 -29.41 -17.32
N LEU A 23 -1.97 -28.79 -17.02
CA LEU A 23 -1.55 -27.51 -17.63
C LEU A 23 -0.79 -27.72 -18.93
N THR A 24 -1.23 -27.06 -20.00
CA THR A 24 -0.36 -26.85 -21.16
C THR A 24 0.66 -25.72 -20.90
N GLY A 25 1.70 -25.61 -21.74
CA GLY A 25 2.64 -24.48 -21.64
C GLY A 25 1.98 -23.11 -21.80
N ASN A 26 0.89 -23.01 -22.57
CA ASN A 26 0.10 -21.78 -22.68
C ASN A 26 -0.68 -21.47 -21.40
N ASP A 27 -1.20 -22.49 -20.72
CA ASP A 27 -1.93 -22.33 -19.46
C ASP A 27 -0.97 -21.93 -18.34
N ALA A 28 0.21 -22.54 -18.27
CA ALA A 28 1.26 -22.14 -17.32
C ALA A 28 1.67 -20.68 -17.49
N ARG A 29 1.83 -20.20 -18.73
CA ARG A 29 2.12 -18.78 -19.00
C ARG A 29 0.98 -17.86 -18.57
N ARG A 30 -0.28 -18.24 -18.83
CA ARG A 30 -1.46 -17.47 -18.40
C ARG A 30 -1.52 -17.34 -16.87
N VAL A 31 -1.28 -18.44 -16.15
CA VAL A 31 -1.22 -18.42 -14.67
C VAL A 31 -0.19 -17.41 -14.18
N LEU A 32 1.00 -17.34 -14.80
CA LEU A 32 2.02 -16.35 -14.41
C LEU A 32 1.57 -14.91 -14.67
N VAL A 33 0.88 -14.64 -15.79
CA VAL A 33 0.29 -13.32 -16.09
C VAL A 33 -0.76 -12.95 -15.06
N ASP A 34 -1.66 -13.88 -14.72
CA ASP A 34 -2.72 -13.65 -13.73
C ASP A 34 -2.14 -13.40 -12.33
N ILE A 35 -1.08 -14.12 -11.95
CA ILE A 35 -0.33 -13.85 -10.71
C ILE A 35 0.28 -12.44 -10.74
N GLY A 36 0.84 -12.01 -11.87
CA GLY A 36 1.38 -10.66 -12.04
C GLY A 36 0.31 -9.58 -11.83
N ARG A 37 -0.88 -9.78 -12.40
CA ARG A 37 -2.03 -8.89 -12.20
C ARG A 37 -2.50 -8.88 -10.75
N ALA A 38 -2.58 -10.04 -10.11
CA ALA A 38 -2.96 -10.13 -8.70
C ALA A 38 -1.96 -9.41 -7.78
N ARG A 39 -0.66 -9.50 -8.05
CA ARG A 39 0.36 -8.74 -7.31
C ARG A 39 0.21 -7.23 -7.49
N SER A 40 -0.07 -6.79 -8.71
CA SER A 40 -0.26 -5.37 -9.04
C SER A 40 -1.50 -4.79 -8.35
N PHE A 41 -2.60 -5.55 -8.38
CA PHE A 41 -3.82 -5.22 -7.65
C PHE A 41 -3.58 -5.15 -6.13
N LEU A 42 -2.84 -6.10 -5.56
CA LEU A 42 -2.48 -6.07 -4.13
C LEU A 42 -1.64 -4.84 -3.78
N ALA A 43 -0.70 -4.44 -4.63
CA ALA A 43 0.08 -3.23 -4.41
C ALA A 43 -0.79 -1.96 -4.46
N ALA A 44 -1.77 -1.89 -5.35
CA ALA A 44 -2.75 -0.80 -5.37
C ALA A 44 -3.58 -0.75 -4.08
N LEU A 45 -4.05 -1.92 -3.61
CA LEU A 45 -4.79 -2.03 -2.35
C LEU A 45 -3.95 -1.61 -1.14
N GLU A 46 -2.67 -1.97 -1.10
CA GLU A 46 -1.74 -1.55 -0.05
C GLU A 46 -1.59 -0.02 -0.04
N ALA A 47 -1.36 0.60 -1.19
CA ALA A 47 -1.26 2.05 -1.30
C ALA A 47 -2.52 2.76 -0.79
N LEU A 48 -3.70 2.27 -1.18
CA LEU A 48 -4.99 2.79 -0.71
C LEU A 48 -5.20 2.58 0.80
N ALA A 49 -4.76 1.45 1.35
CA ALA A 49 -4.87 1.17 2.77
C ALA A 49 -3.97 2.10 3.60
N VAL A 50 -2.73 2.30 3.15
CA VAL A 50 -1.77 3.22 3.77
C VAL A 50 -2.28 4.65 3.71
N ASP A 51 -2.87 5.08 2.59
CA ASP A 51 -3.47 6.42 2.48
C ASP A 51 -4.65 6.63 3.44
N ARG A 52 -5.45 5.59 3.70
CA ARG A 52 -6.51 5.65 4.72
C ARG A 52 -5.97 5.74 6.14
N ILE A 53 -4.87 5.04 6.45
CA ILE A 53 -4.17 5.18 7.73
C ILE A 53 -3.67 6.62 7.87
N ARG A 54 -3.08 7.17 6.80
CA ARG A 54 -2.62 8.56 6.75
C ARG A 54 -3.74 9.55 7.11
N ALA A 55 -4.88 9.47 6.41
CA ALA A 55 -6.02 10.33 6.68
C ALA A 55 -6.53 10.21 8.14
N ALA A 56 -6.57 8.98 8.69
CA ALA A 56 -7.01 8.76 10.06
C ALA A 56 -6.04 9.37 11.10
N CYS A 57 -4.73 9.27 10.87
CA CYS A 57 -3.71 9.88 11.72
C CYS A 57 -3.72 11.41 11.64
N GLU A 58 -3.94 11.99 10.45
CA GLU A 58 -4.09 13.44 10.27
C GLU A 58 -5.32 13.99 11.00
N ASP A 59 -6.45 13.26 10.93
CA ASP A 59 -7.65 13.58 11.70
C ASP A 59 -7.39 13.57 13.21
N GLU A 60 -6.66 12.56 13.71
CA GLU A 60 -6.33 12.46 15.13
C GLU A 60 -5.37 13.57 15.57
N ALA A 61 -4.32 13.84 14.80
CA ALA A 61 -3.38 14.93 15.06
C ALA A 61 -4.10 16.28 15.15
N ARG A 62 -5.03 16.55 14.22
CA ARG A 62 -5.86 17.77 14.24
C ARG A 62 -6.69 17.87 15.51
N ARG A 63 -7.36 16.79 15.93
CA ARG A 63 -8.17 16.77 17.18
C ARG A 63 -7.31 17.03 18.41
N VAL A 64 -6.08 16.54 18.44
CA VAL A 64 -5.14 16.78 19.54
C VAL A 64 -4.73 18.25 19.55
N ALA A 65 -4.38 18.84 18.41
CA ALA A 65 -4.00 20.24 18.28
C ALA A 65 -5.12 21.20 18.72
N GLU A 66 -6.37 20.90 18.36
CA GLU A 66 -7.55 21.67 18.78
C GLU A 66 -7.74 21.64 20.31
N ARG A 67 -7.39 20.53 20.97
CA ARG A 67 -7.49 20.39 22.44
C ARG A 67 -6.37 21.11 23.18
N THR A 68 -5.20 21.26 22.58
CA THR A 68 -4.02 21.86 23.22
C THR A 68 -3.92 23.38 23.05
N ASN A 69 -4.90 24.03 22.41
CA ASN A 69 -5.01 25.50 22.30
C ASN A 69 -3.70 26.20 21.85
N GLY A 70 -2.90 25.57 20.98
CA GLY A 70 -1.65 26.16 20.49
C GLY A 70 -0.47 26.09 21.46
N GLN A 71 -0.47 25.19 22.45
CA GLN A 71 0.75 24.86 23.19
C GLN A 71 1.83 24.37 22.20
N PRO A 72 3.10 24.81 22.33
CA PRO A 72 4.14 24.49 21.36
C PRO A 72 4.34 22.98 21.25
N GLU A 73 4.28 22.47 20.01
CA GLU A 73 4.49 21.07 19.71
C GLU A 73 5.92 20.67 20.10
N ARG A 74 6.02 19.62 20.93
CA ARG A 74 7.30 19.11 21.47
C ARG A 74 8.14 18.37 20.43
N PHE A 75 7.57 18.10 19.26
CA PHE A 75 8.20 17.38 18.16
C PHE A 75 8.36 18.35 17.00
N ASP A 76 9.61 18.63 16.65
CA ASP A 76 10.10 19.58 15.64
C ASP A 76 9.70 19.22 14.18
N GLY A 77 8.53 18.60 13.98
CA GLY A 77 8.15 18.02 12.70
C GLY A 77 6.80 17.32 12.76
N ASP A 78 6.24 17.16 11.57
CA ASP A 78 4.91 16.60 11.26
C ASP A 78 4.55 15.37 12.11
N VAL A 79 3.83 15.62 13.22
CA VAL A 79 3.39 14.59 14.18
C VAL A 79 2.46 13.59 13.50
N ALA A 80 1.64 14.05 12.54
CA ALA A 80 0.79 13.16 11.78
C ALA A 80 1.64 12.19 10.94
N HIS A 81 2.63 12.70 10.21
CA HIS A 81 3.55 11.84 9.44
C HIS A 81 4.28 10.82 10.32
N ALA A 82 4.83 11.25 11.46
CA ALA A 82 5.51 10.34 12.39
C ALA A 82 4.56 9.24 12.92
N LEU A 83 3.32 9.59 13.25
CA LEU A 83 2.31 8.63 13.68
C LEU A 83 1.98 7.63 12.57
N VAL A 84 1.79 8.09 11.33
CA VAL A 84 1.50 7.21 10.18
C VAL A 84 2.64 6.23 9.94
N VAL A 85 3.88 6.71 9.95
CA VAL A 85 5.07 5.85 9.77
C VAL A 85 5.13 4.78 10.85
N SER A 86 4.86 5.14 12.10
CA SER A 86 4.86 4.19 13.22
C SER A 86 3.75 3.15 13.08
N GLU A 87 2.52 3.58 12.78
CA GLU A 87 1.36 2.68 12.60
C GLU A 87 1.59 1.70 11.44
N VAL A 88 2.08 2.18 10.30
CA VAL A 88 2.41 1.33 9.14
C VAL A 88 3.54 0.36 9.46
N ALA A 89 4.59 0.82 10.16
CA ALA A 89 5.71 -0.04 10.56
C ALA A 89 5.23 -1.20 11.46
N VAL A 90 4.36 -0.90 12.42
CA VAL A 90 3.79 -1.90 13.34
C VAL A 90 2.84 -2.86 12.61
N ALA A 91 1.97 -2.35 11.72
CA ALA A 91 1.00 -3.14 10.99
C ALA A 91 1.66 -4.16 10.03
N GLU A 92 2.67 -3.71 9.28
CA GLU A 92 3.40 -4.54 8.30
C GLU A 92 4.57 -5.33 8.93
N GLY A 93 4.95 -5.00 10.17
CA GLY A 93 6.11 -5.61 10.83
C GLY A 93 7.43 -5.28 10.15
N ILE A 94 7.58 -4.03 9.67
CA ILE A 94 8.75 -3.52 8.95
C ILE A 94 9.44 -2.40 9.73
N SER A 95 10.65 -2.00 9.30
CA SER A 95 11.33 -0.84 9.90
C SER A 95 10.61 0.47 9.58
N GLU A 96 10.71 1.47 10.46
CA GLU A 96 10.19 2.82 10.22
C GLU A 96 10.76 3.45 8.94
N CYS A 97 12.02 3.17 8.58
CA CYS A 97 12.59 3.64 7.33
C CYS A 97 11.87 3.05 6.10
N SER A 98 11.54 1.76 6.15
CA SER A 98 10.76 1.10 5.10
C SER A 98 9.32 1.63 5.06
N ALA A 99 8.70 1.80 6.23
CA ALA A 99 7.35 2.36 6.34
C ALA A 99 7.29 3.80 5.80
N ALA A 100 8.27 4.64 6.11
CA ALA A 100 8.34 6.00 5.58
C ALA A 100 8.40 6.04 4.03
N ARG A 101 9.14 5.11 3.41
CA ARG A 101 9.15 4.99 1.94
C ARG A 101 7.81 4.52 1.39
N LEU A 102 7.16 3.57 2.07
CA LEU A 102 5.84 3.07 1.69
C LEU A 102 4.78 4.17 1.80
N VAL A 103 4.78 4.94 2.89
CA VAL A 103 3.91 6.10 3.10
C VAL A 103 4.10 7.12 2.00
N LYS A 104 5.36 7.51 1.72
CA LYS A 104 5.67 8.46 0.64
C LYS A 104 5.20 7.97 -0.73
N SER A 105 5.41 6.68 -1.03
CA SER A 105 4.98 6.10 -2.31
C SER A 105 3.46 6.06 -2.42
N SER A 106 2.78 5.73 -1.34
CA SER A 106 1.32 5.69 -1.26
C SER A 106 0.70 7.08 -1.42
N GLU A 107 1.28 8.10 -0.80
CA GLU A 107 0.88 9.50 -0.94
C GLU A 107 0.99 9.96 -2.41
N ALA A 108 2.09 9.63 -3.07
CA ALA A 108 2.28 9.99 -4.48
C ALA A 108 1.28 9.28 -5.41
N LEU A 109 1.00 7.99 -5.17
CA LEU A 109 0.03 7.22 -5.96
C LEU A 109 -1.41 7.65 -5.72
N CYS A 110 -1.80 7.89 -4.47
CA CYS A 110 -3.17 8.27 -4.10
C CYS A 110 -3.45 9.77 -4.24
N GLY A 111 -2.42 10.59 -4.44
CA GLY A 111 -2.54 12.03 -4.70
C GLY A 111 -2.30 12.37 -6.17
N PRO A 112 -1.09 12.80 -6.56
CA PRO A 112 -0.82 13.32 -7.90
C PRO A 112 -0.85 12.27 -9.01
N GLN A 113 -0.74 10.97 -8.71
CA GLN A 113 -0.55 9.91 -9.72
C GLN A 113 -1.69 8.89 -9.79
N LEU A 114 -2.94 9.36 -9.66
CA LEU A 114 -4.12 8.49 -9.73
C LEU A 114 -4.16 7.60 -10.99
N ALA A 115 -3.71 8.10 -12.14
CA ALA A 115 -3.65 7.29 -13.36
C ALA A 115 -2.68 6.09 -13.24
N VAL A 116 -1.59 6.23 -12.47
CA VAL A 116 -0.65 5.12 -12.20
C VAL A 116 -1.30 4.11 -11.25
N LEU A 117 -2.07 4.59 -10.26
CA LEU A 117 -2.83 3.74 -9.36
C LEU A 117 -3.91 2.93 -10.10
N ASP A 118 -4.65 3.55 -11.01
CA ASP A 118 -5.65 2.88 -11.85
C ASP A 118 -5.00 1.76 -12.70
N CYS A 119 -3.83 2.03 -13.29
CA CYS A 119 -3.07 1.05 -14.07
C CYS A 119 -2.52 -0.10 -13.21
N LEU A 120 -2.14 0.16 -11.95
CA LEU A 120 -1.77 -0.87 -10.99
C LEU A 120 -2.97 -1.75 -10.64
N GLU A 121 -4.12 -1.14 -10.35
CA GLU A 121 -5.37 -1.83 -10.01
C GLU A 121 -5.82 -2.75 -11.16
N GLY A 122 -5.73 -2.26 -12.40
CA GLY A 122 -6.01 -3.04 -13.61
C GLY A 122 -4.96 -4.12 -13.95
N GLY A 123 -3.81 -4.10 -13.26
CA GLY A 123 -2.68 -5.00 -13.55
C GLY A 123 -2.00 -4.74 -14.90
N GLU A 124 -2.13 -3.51 -15.41
CA GLU A 124 -1.44 -3.03 -16.61
C GLU A 124 0.01 -2.64 -16.30
N LEU A 125 0.25 -2.16 -15.08
CA LEU A 125 1.57 -1.89 -14.52
C LEU A 125 1.87 -2.80 -13.34
N SER A 126 3.14 -3.17 -13.18
CA SER A 126 3.63 -3.81 -11.97
C SER A 126 4.00 -2.76 -10.92
N GLU A 127 4.09 -3.16 -9.65
CA GLU A 127 4.60 -2.31 -8.56
C GLU A 127 5.96 -1.68 -8.90
N ALA A 128 6.86 -2.45 -9.52
CA ALA A 128 8.17 -1.94 -9.93
C ALA A 128 8.07 -0.84 -11.00
N HIS A 129 7.13 -0.95 -11.95
CA HIS A 129 6.89 0.11 -12.93
C HIS A 129 6.31 1.35 -12.27
N ALA A 130 5.31 1.17 -11.40
CA ALA A 130 4.71 2.27 -10.68
C ALA A 130 5.75 3.03 -9.88
N ARG A 131 6.59 2.33 -9.10
CA ARG A 131 7.69 2.93 -8.33
C ARG A 131 8.66 3.74 -9.20
N ALA A 132 9.06 3.19 -10.35
CA ALA A 132 9.97 3.89 -11.26
C ALA A 132 9.34 5.21 -11.75
N ILE A 133 8.05 5.20 -12.11
CA ILE A 133 7.32 6.40 -12.51
C ILE A 133 7.22 7.39 -11.34
N THR A 134 6.93 6.91 -10.13
CA THR A 134 6.83 7.76 -8.93
C THR A 134 8.16 8.44 -8.60
N GLU A 135 9.26 7.70 -8.72
CA GLU A 135 10.61 8.20 -8.49
C GLU A 135 10.99 9.25 -9.55
N GLU A 136 10.78 8.97 -10.82
CA GLU A 136 11.12 9.88 -11.93
C GLU A 136 10.34 11.20 -11.84
N THR A 137 9.03 11.12 -11.61
CA THR A 137 8.17 12.30 -11.44
C THR A 137 8.53 13.16 -10.23
N SER A 138 9.15 12.59 -9.17
CA SER A 138 9.60 13.34 -8.00
C SER A 138 10.89 14.16 -8.23
N THR A 139 11.56 13.94 -9.37
CA THR A 139 12.81 14.60 -9.75
C THR A 139 12.67 15.67 -10.83
N LEU A 140 11.45 15.84 -11.38
CA LEU A 140 11.10 16.83 -12.39
C LEU A 140 10.52 18.10 -11.75
#